data_AF-A0A2G0WHD6-F1
#
_entry.id   AF-A0A2G0WHD6-F1
#
_cell.length_a   1.000
_cell.length_b   1.000
_cell.length_c   1.000
_cell.angle_alpha   90.00
_cell.angle_beta   90.00
_cell.angle_gamma   90.00
#
_symmetry.space_group_name_H-M   'P 1'
#
loop_
_entity.id
_entity.type
_entity.pdbx_description
1 polymer ?
#
loop_
_entity_poly.entity_id
_entity_poly.type
_entity_poly.pdbx_seq_one_letter_code
_entity_poly.pdbx_strand_id
1 'polypeptide(L)'
;MGIGVSFIDCSTGAIKFIARLPYVADPGVVEDAFVADVAPGNTTIFIIHSAPIRAFTGVSYGSDYFSVMVFHQKGKNFLLDQKLTDYLGSGADVVIHAADNDISIYTYPYKARGAIIDKLKSKSYKRWLSGSPTELTVARKAVIYSSMTVADPTKMYLVKGDKVMQESVSAGWVSILYKTVKGKKIRGWLLCDDVGGC
;
A
#
# COMPACT_ATOMS: atom_id res chain seq x y z
N MET A 1 -20.98 -11.55 -5.54
CA MET A 1 -20.94 -12.10 -4.16
C MET A 1 -19.47 -12.13 -3.76
N GLY A 2 -19.03 -11.40 -2.73
CA GLY A 2 -17.60 -11.25 -2.41
C GLY A 2 -16.99 -12.39 -1.61
N ILE A 3 -15.65 -12.50 -1.60
CA ILE A 3 -14.91 -13.53 -0.84
C ILE A 3 -14.93 -13.19 0.66
N GLY A 4 -15.44 -14.12 1.47
CA GLY A 4 -15.42 -14.03 2.93
C GLY A 4 -14.22 -14.73 3.53
N VAL A 5 -13.61 -14.09 4.53
CA VAL A 5 -12.51 -14.65 5.33
C VAL A 5 -13.07 -15.10 6.67
N SER A 6 -12.88 -16.37 7.00
CA SER A 6 -13.27 -16.96 8.29
C SER A 6 -12.11 -17.68 8.92
N PHE A 7 -12.03 -17.64 10.25
CA PHE A 7 -11.13 -18.47 11.03
C PHE A 7 -11.85 -19.71 11.53
N ILE A 8 -11.16 -20.85 11.51
CA ILE A 8 -11.66 -22.13 12.00
C ILE A 8 -10.82 -22.54 13.21
N ASP A 9 -11.45 -22.67 14.38
CA ASP A 9 -10.82 -23.28 15.53
C ASP A 9 -10.85 -24.81 15.36
N CYS A 10 -9.72 -25.40 15.00
CA CYS A 10 -9.63 -26.85 14.76
C CYS A 10 -9.91 -27.70 16.01
N SER A 11 -9.85 -27.13 17.22
CA SER A 11 -10.14 -27.87 18.47
C SER A 11 -11.63 -27.96 18.78
N THR A 12 -12.42 -26.98 18.33
CA THR A 12 -13.86 -26.89 18.60
C THR A 12 -14.72 -27.02 17.34
N GLY A 13 -14.12 -26.92 16.15
CA GLY A 13 -14.82 -26.81 14.87
C GLY A 13 -15.52 -25.47 14.64
N ALA A 14 -15.37 -24.51 15.57
CA ALA A 14 -16.06 -23.23 15.48
C ALA A 14 -15.52 -22.39 14.31
N ILE A 15 -16.42 -21.94 13.45
CA ILE A 15 -16.12 -21.03 12.34
C ILE A 15 -16.52 -19.62 12.74
N LYS A 16 -15.59 -18.67 12.62
CA LYS A 16 -15.84 -17.26 12.88
C LYS A 16 -15.51 -16.44 11.66
N PHE A 17 -16.53 -15.77 11.11
CA PHE A 17 -16.34 -14.77 10.06
C PHE A 17 -15.54 -13.58 10.61
N ILE A 18 -14.57 -13.10 9.85
CA ILE A 18 -13.68 -12.00 10.25
C ILE A 18 -13.87 -10.79 9.35
N ALA A 19 -13.81 -10.99 8.04
CA ALA A 19 -13.86 -9.91 7.09
C ALA A 19 -14.34 -10.38 5.72
N ARG A 20 -14.70 -9.42 4.87
CA ARG A 20 -14.90 -9.66 3.44
C ARG A 20 -13.77 -8.97 2.71
N LEU A 21 -13.17 -9.66 1.74
CA LEU A 21 -12.15 -9.06 0.89
C LEU A 21 -12.79 -7.93 0.06
N PRO A 22 -12.08 -6.82 -0.17
CA PRO A 22 -12.62 -5.70 -0.93
C PRO A 22 -12.85 -6.14 -2.38
N TYR A 23 -14.02 -5.82 -2.92
CA TYR A 23 -14.34 -6.06 -4.32
C TYR A 23 -15.23 -4.94 -4.84
N VAL A 24 -15.14 -4.65 -6.14
CA VAL A 24 -15.97 -3.63 -6.79
C VAL A 24 -17.06 -4.33 -7.60
N ALA A 25 -16.69 -4.89 -8.75
CA ALA A 25 -17.61 -5.60 -9.66
C ALA A 25 -17.33 -7.11 -9.70
N ASP A 26 -16.10 -7.51 -9.44
CA ASP A 26 -15.62 -8.89 -9.50
C ASP A 26 -15.02 -9.26 -8.14
N PRO A 27 -15.43 -10.39 -7.53
CA PRO A 27 -14.91 -10.84 -6.25
C PRO A 27 -13.42 -11.21 -6.27
N GLY A 28 -12.82 -11.37 -7.46
CA GLY A 28 -11.39 -11.63 -7.57
C GLY A 28 -10.96 -13.00 -7.09
N VAL A 29 -9.68 -13.12 -6.72
CA VAL A 29 -9.06 -14.34 -6.20
C VAL A 29 -8.12 -14.03 -5.04
N VAL A 30 -7.92 -15.01 -4.17
CA VAL A 30 -6.85 -14.97 -3.17
C VAL A 30 -5.58 -15.46 -3.84
N GLU A 31 -4.64 -14.54 -4.04
CA GLU A 31 -3.33 -14.82 -4.66
C GLU A 31 -2.39 -15.53 -3.69
N ASP A 32 -2.42 -15.12 -2.42
CA ASP A 32 -1.62 -15.75 -1.37
C ASP A 32 -2.23 -15.49 0.01
N ALA A 33 -2.02 -16.43 0.92
CA ALA A 33 -2.27 -16.27 2.35
C ALA A 33 -1.11 -16.87 3.13
N PHE A 34 -0.44 -16.06 3.96
CA PHE A 34 0.77 -16.49 4.65
C PHE A 34 0.93 -15.85 6.03
N VAL A 35 1.75 -16.49 6.86
CA VAL A 35 2.14 -16.00 8.17
C VAL A 35 3.50 -15.31 8.06
N ALA A 36 3.65 -14.16 8.69
CA ALA A 36 4.95 -13.52 8.88
C ALA A 36 5.03 -12.82 10.23
N ASP A 37 6.25 -12.75 10.78
CA ASP A 37 6.50 -12.08 12.05
C ASP A 37 6.65 -10.57 11.83
N VAL A 38 5.72 -9.81 12.39
CA VAL A 38 5.79 -8.34 12.44
C VAL A 38 6.37 -7.87 13.79
N ALA A 39 6.12 -8.64 14.85
CA ALA A 39 6.70 -8.47 16.17
C ALA A 39 6.88 -9.86 16.83
N PRO A 40 7.86 -10.03 17.73
CA PRO A 40 8.07 -11.30 18.42
C PRO A 40 6.80 -11.78 19.14
N GLY A 41 6.41 -13.03 18.93
CA GLY A 41 5.32 -13.69 19.65
C GLY A 41 3.90 -13.42 19.12
N ASN A 42 3.75 -12.64 18.05
CA ASN A 42 2.44 -12.35 17.44
C ASN A 42 2.34 -12.92 16.02
N THR A 43 1.64 -14.05 15.88
CA THR A 43 1.29 -14.61 14.57
C THR A 43 0.45 -13.59 13.81
N THR A 44 0.98 -13.14 12.67
CA THR A 44 0.32 -12.18 11.78
C THR A 44 0.07 -12.84 10.43
N ILE A 45 -1.17 -12.85 9.98
CA ILE A 45 -1.62 -13.42 8.72
C ILE A 45 -1.79 -12.29 7.71
N PHE A 46 -1.23 -12.49 6.53
CA PHE A 46 -1.37 -11.61 5.37
C PHE A 46 -2.18 -12.33 4.31
N ILE A 47 -3.15 -11.64 3.73
CA ILE A 47 -3.93 -12.13 2.59
C ILE A 47 -3.73 -11.15 1.44
N ILE A 48 -3.15 -11.64 0.35
CA ILE A 48 -3.04 -10.92 -0.91
C ILE A 48 -4.24 -11.32 -1.77
N HIS A 49 -4.98 -10.32 -2.20
CA HIS A 49 -6.18 -10.47 -3.00
C HIS A 49 -6.07 -9.63 -4.26
N SER A 50 -6.44 -10.18 -5.42
CA SER A 50 -6.47 -9.48 -6.70
C SER A 50 -7.88 -9.54 -7.28
N ALA A 51 -8.27 -8.50 -8.02
CA ALA A 51 -9.51 -8.50 -8.80
C ALA A 51 -9.31 -7.78 -10.14
N PRO A 52 -9.93 -8.26 -11.23
CA PRO A 52 -9.79 -7.62 -12.53
C PRO A 52 -10.43 -6.23 -12.54
N ILE A 53 -9.76 -5.28 -13.19
CA ILE A 53 -10.25 -3.91 -13.34
C ILE A 53 -11.11 -3.83 -14.59
N ARG A 54 -12.42 -3.64 -14.39
CA ARG A 54 -13.41 -3.57 -15.49
C ARG A 54 -13.93 -2.16 -15.75
N ALA A 55 -13.53 -1.17 -14.96
CA ALA A 55 -13.98 0.21 -15.06
C ALA A 55 -12.88 1.09 -15.67
N PHE A 56 -13.27 1.99 -16.58
CA PHE A 56 -12.38 3.04 -17.06
C PHE A 56 -12.28 4.14 -16.01
N THR A 57 -11.10 4.31 -15.41
CA THR A 57 -10.85 5.29 -14.34
C THR A 57 -10.02 6.49 -14.82
N GLY A 58 -9.78 6.63 -16.12
CA GLY A 58 -8.94 7.67 -16.71
C GLY A 58 -7.45 7.32 -16.80
N VAL A 59 -7.06 6.11 -16.41
CA VAL A 59 -5.69 5.57 -16.59
C VAL A 59 -5.73 4.16 -17.17
N SER A 60 -4.63 3.75 -17.80
CA SER A 60 -4.42 2.37 -18.24
C SER A 60 -3.76 1.55 -17.14
N TYR A 61 -4.33 0.39 -16.84
CA TYR A 61 -3.78 -0.52 -15.84
C TYR A 61 -2.95 -1.62 -16.50
N GLY A 62 -1.77 -1.89 -15.93
CA GLY A 62 -0.87 -2.97 -16.35
C GLY A 62 -1.03 -4.25 -15.54
N SER A 63 -1.95 -4.28 -14.58
CA SER A 63 -2.22 -5.44 -13.72
C SER A 63 -3.67 -5.42 -13.22
N ASP A 64 -4.06 -6.52 -12.54
CA ASP A 64 -5.24 -6.53 -11.69
C ASP A 64 -5.11 -5.54 -10.51
N TYR A 65 -6.23 -5.27 -9.85
CA TYR A 65 -6.28 -4.48 -8.63
C TYR A 65 -6.00 -5.36 -7.41
N PHE A 66 -4.89 -5.09 -6.75
CA PHE A 66 -4.46 -5.82 -5.57
C PHE A 66 -4.86 -5.09 -4.29
N SER A 67 -5.08 -5.88 -3.25
CA SER A 67 -5.30 -5.42 -1.88
C SER A 67 -4.64 -6.38 -0.92
N VAL A 68 -4.09 -5.87 0.19
CA VAL A 68 -3.52 -6.72 1.23
C VAL A 68 -4.24 -6.48 2.54
N MET A 69 -4.82 -7.55 3.10
CA MET A 69 -5.41 -7.52 4.43
C MET A 69 -4.50 -8.22 5.42
N VAL A 70 -4.33 -7.60 6.58
CA VAL A 70 -3.45 -8.11 7.64
C VAL A 70 -4.27 -8.40 8.88
N PHE A 71 -4.08 -9.56 9.48
CA PHE A 71 -4.73 -9.96 10.72
C PHE A 71 -3.69 -10.36 11.75
N HIS A 72 -3.82 -9.85 12.97
CA HIS A 72 -2.99 -10.30 14.09
C HIS A 72 -3.80 -11.21 15.02
N GLN A 73 -3.12 -12.19 15.58
CA GLN A 73 -3.71 -13.05 16.59
C GLN A 73 -3.88 -12.30 17.92
N LYS A 74 -5.06 -12.42 18.53
CA LYS A 74 -5.36 -11.94 19.88
C LYS A 74 -6.07 -13.05 20.66
N GLY A 75 -5.32 -13.76 21.49
CA GLY A 75 -5.79 -14.97 22.16
C GLY A 75 -6.10 -16.08 21.14
N LYS A 76 -7.33 -16.60 21.14
CA LYS A 76 -7.81 -17.59 20.15
C LYS A 76 -8.48 -16.97 18.92
N ASN A 77 -8.49 -15.65 18.81
CA ASN A 77 -9.14 -14.93 17.71
C ASN A 77 -8.11 -14.23 16.82
N PHE A 78 -8.55 -13.83 15.63
CA PHE A 78 -7.82 -12.92 14.74
C PHE A 78 -8.61 -11.62 14.60
N LEU A 79 -7.88 -10.50 14.58
CA LEU A 79 -8.44 -9.16 14.38
C LEU A 79 -7.71 -8.49 13.22
N LEU A 80 -8.44 -7.69 12.45
CA LEU A 80 -7.86 -6.87 11.38
C LEU A 80 -6.85 -5.90 12.00
N ASP A 81 -5.63 -5.93 11.50
CA ASP A 81 -4.62 -4.92 11.74
C ASP A 81 -4.81 -3.78 10.74
N GLN A 82 -5.60 -2.78 11.13
CA GLN A 82 -5.90 -1.64 10.27
C GLN A 82 -4.63 -0.87 9.88
N LYS A 83 -3.68 -0.70 10.81
CA LYS A 83 -2.47 0.09 10.55
C LYS A 83 -1.60 -0.56 9.48
N LEU A 84 -1.42 -1.89 9.55
CA LEU A 84 -0.63 -2.62 8.56
C LEU A 84 -1.38 -2.82 7.24
N THR A 85 -2.70 -3.04 7.31
CA THR A 85 -3.57 -3.08 6.14
C THR A 85 -3.51 -1.75 5.38
N ASP A 86 -3.56 -0.60 6.06
CA ASP A 86 -3.46 0.71 5.42
C ASP A 86 -2.08 0.97 4.83
N TYR A 87 -1.01 0.53 5.52
CA TYR A 87 0.36 0.69 5.03
C TYR A 87 0.61 -0.04 3.71
N LEU A 88 0.11 -1.28 3.61
CA LEU A 88 0.19 -2.07 2.40
C LEU A 88 -0.83 -1.55 1.37
N GLY A 89 -2.02 -1.21 1.83
CA GLY A 89 -3.06 -0.58 1.04
C GLY A 89 -3.56 -1.45 -0.09
N SER A 90 -3.98 -0.79 -1.16
CA SER A 90 -4.48 -1.41 -2.37
C SER A 90 -4.17 -0.56 -3.59
N GLY A 91 -4.03 -1.19 -4.74
CA GLY A 91 -3.63 -0.52 -5.97
C GLY A 91 -3.38 -1.49 -7.12
N ALA A 92 -3.09 -0.93 -8.27
CA ALA A 92 -2.72 -1.65 -9.48
C ALA A 92 -1.58 -0.92 -10.17
N ASP A 93 -0.84 -1.63 -11.00
CA ASP A 93 0.16 -0.99 -11.86
C ASP A 93 -0.54 -0.07 -12.85
N VAL A 94 0.03 1.11 -13.07
CA VAL A 94 -0.44 2.08 -14.05
C VAL A 94 0.62 2.26 -15.11
N VAL A 95 0.20 2.15 -16.37
CA VAL A 95 1.07 2.20 -17.55
C VAL A 95 0.58 3.24 -18.54
N ILE A 96 1.47 3.66 -19.43
CA ILE A 96 1.13 4.33 -20.68
C ILE A 96 1.46 3.36 -21.81
N HIS A 97 0.46 3.03 -22.63
CA HIS A 97 0.67 2.24 -23.83
C HIS A 97 1.46 3.07 -24.86
N ALA A 98 2.68 2.65 -25.18
CA ALA A 98 3.45 3.18 -26.30
C ALA A 98 3.53 2.14 -27.43
N ALA A 99 3.97 2.57 -28.61
CA ALA A 99 3.94 1.74 -29.82
C ALA A 99 4.69 0.41 -29.68
N ASP A 100 5.83 0.43 -28.97
CA ASP A 100 6.71 -0.74 -28.88
C ASP A 100 6.61 -1.46 -27.54
N ASN A 101 6.30 -0.75 -26.44
CA ASN A 101 6.20 -1.31 -25.09
C ASN A 101 5.39 -0.39 -24.17
N ASP A 102 4.79 -0.98 -23.14
CA ASP A 102 4.15 -0.23 -22.06
C ASP A 102 5.19 0.44 -21.15
N ILE A 103 4.95 1.72 -20.84
CA ILE A 103 5.79 2.50 -19.92
C ILE A 103 5.13 2.51 -18.54
N SER A 104 5.78 1.90 -17.54
CA SER A 104 5.28 1.94 -16.15
C SER A 104 5.39 3.34 -15.55
N ILE A 105 4.28 3.85 -15.04
CA ILE A 105 4.17 5.13 -14.33
C ILE A 105 4.12 4.91 -12.82
N TYR A 106 3.48 3.81 -12.41
CA TYR A 106 3.38 3.38 -11.03
C TYR A 106 3.25 1.87 -10.99
N THR A 107 3.94 1.23 -10.04
CA THR A 107 3.83 -0.20 -9.79
C THR A 107 3.36 -0.40 -8.36
N TYR A 108 2.26 -1.13 -8.18
CA TYR A 108 1.80 -1.50 -6.85
C TYR A 108 2.80 -2.51 -6.24
N PRO A 109 3.40 -2.20 -5.07
CA PRO A 109 4.57 -2.94 -4.62
C PRO A 109 4.26 -4.28 -3.94
N TYR A 110 3.02 -4.53 -3.52
CA TYR A 110 2.68 -5.64 -2.61
C TYR A 110 1.86 -6.75 -3.28
N LYS A 111 2.19 -7.06 -4.54
CA LYS A 111 1.51 -8.13 -5.32
C LYS A 111 1.91 -9.55 -4.92
N ALA A 112 3.06 -9.70 -4.25
CA ALA A 112 3.62 -11.01 -3.92
C ALA A 112 4.18 -11.06 -2.49
N ARG A 113 4.14 -12.25 -1.88
CA ARG A 113 4.67 -12.52 -0.54
C ARG A 113 6.11 -12.04 -0.36
N GLY A 114 6.99 -12.33 -1.30
CA GLY A 114 8.41 -11.94 -1.24
C GLY A 114 8.58 -10.43 -1.05
N ALA A 115 7.85 -9.63 -1.83
CA ALA A 115 7.89 -8.17 -1.74
C ALA A 115 7.42 -7.66 -0.37
N ILE A 116 6.37 -8.26 0.20
CA ILE A 116 5.90 -7.92 1.56
C ILE A 116 6.97 -8.29 2.60
N ILE A 117 7.52 -9.50 2.54
CA ILE A 117 8.54 -9.96 3.50
C ILE A 117 9.79 -9.05 3.45
N ASP A 118 10.27 -8.71 2.26
CA ASP A 118 11.41 -7.82 2.08
C ASP A 118 11.09 -6.41 2.59
N LYS A 119 9.85 -5.95 2.38
CA LYS A 119 9.38 -4.69 2.91
C LYS A 119 9.39 -4.67 4.43
N LEU A 120 8.88 -5.70 5.10
CA LEU A 120 8.86 -5.81 6.56
C LEU A 120 10.28 -5.81 7.17
N LYS A 121 11.29 -6.24 6.41
CA LYS A 121 12.70 -6.21 6.81
C LYS A 121 13.37 -4.85 6.58
N SER A 122 12.79 -4.00 5.72
CA SER A 122 13.38 -2.73 5.29
C SER A 122 13.53 -1.71 6.42
N LYS A 123 14.56 -0.85 6.32
CA LYS A 123 14.80 0.23 7.28
C LYS A 123 13.65 1.25 7.29
N SER A 124 13.07 1.54 6.12
CA SER A 124 11.96 2.49 5.98
C SER A 124 10.70 1.98 6.69
N TYR A 125 10.36 0.70 6.53
CA TYR A 125 9.26 0.08 7.27
C TYR A 125 9.46 0.13 8.78
N LYS A 126 10.64 -0.28 9.28
CA LYS A 126 10.95 -0.27 10.72
C LYS A 126 10.84 1.14 11.32
N ARG A 127 11.26 2.16 10.56
CA ARG A 127 11.14 3.57 10.97
C ARG A 127 9.68 4.05 10.96
N TRP A 128 8.90 3.67 9.95
CA TRP A 128 7.46 3.97 9.94
C TRP A 128 6.75 3.29 11.12
N LEU A 129 7.08 2.03 11.41
CA LEU A 129 6.46 1.24 12.47
C LEU A 129 6.67 1.86 13.84
N SER A 130 7.87 2.42 14.11
CA SER A 130 8.18 3.10 15.38
C SER A 130 7.39 4.39 15.61
N GLY A 131 6.70 4.92 14.58
CA GLY A 131 5.93 6.15 14.68
C GLY A 131 6.81 7.41 14.80
N SER A 132 8.11 7.29 14.57
CA SER A 132 9.03 8.43 14.69
C SER A 132 8.81 9.42 13.54
N PRO A 133 8.74 10.74 13.82
CA PRO A 133 8.71 11.75 12.76
C PRO A 133 9.85 11.51 11.79
N THR A 134 9.51 11.34 10.52
CA THR A 134 10.47 10.97 9.48
C THR A 134 10.57 12.13 8.49
N GLU A 135 11.73 12.78 8.46
CA GLU A 135 12.10 13.68 7.37
C GLU A 135 12.65 12.85 6.21
N LEU A 136 12.08 13.06 5.02
CA LEU A 136 12.50 12.44 3.77
C LEU A 136 13.18 13.48 2.88
N THR A 137 14.07 13.00 2.02
CA THR A 137 14.75 13.84 1.03
C THR A 137 14.30 13.44 -0.35
N VAL A 138 13.81 14.41 -1.11
CA VAL A 138 13.40 14.19 -2.50
C VAL A 138 14.62 13.79 -3.33
N ALA A 139 14.56 12.62 -3.98
CA ALA A 139 15.66 12.01 -4.71
C ALA A 139 15.75 12.50 -6.16
N ARG A 140 14.62 12.90 -6.75
CA ARG A 140 14.46 13.37 -8.14
C ARG A 140 13.26 14.32 -8.24
N LYS A 141 13.05 14.95 -9.40
CA LYS A 141 11.86 15.78 -9.60
C LYS A 141 10.60 14.96 -9.34
N ALA A 142 9.75 15.41 -8.40
CA ALA A 142 8.63 14.65 -7.88
C ALA A 142 7.33 15.47 -8.00
N VAL A 143 6.36 14.99 -8.76
CA VAL A 143 5.04 15.65 -8.87
C VAL A 143 4.26 15.42 -7.58
N ILE A 144 3.62 16.46 -7.07
CA ILE A 144 2.71 16.34 -5.92
C ILE A 144 1.32 15.97 -6.45
N TYR A 145 0.73 14.91 -5.89
CA TYR A 145 -0.61 14.43 -6.21
C TYR A 145 -1.59 14.82 -5.11
N SER A 146 -2.85 15.04 -5.50
CA SER A 146 -3.93 15.37 -4.57
C SER A 146 -4.44 14.15 -3.80
N SER A 147 -4.30 12.95 -4.37
CA SER A 147 -4.62 11.66 -3.78
C SER A 147 -3.62 10.59 -4.24
N MET A 148 -3.76 9.34 -3.77
CA MET A 148 -2.89 8.21 -4.14
C MET A 148 -3.23 7.65 -5.54
N THR A 149 -3.26 8.53 -6.54
CA THR A 149 -3.54 8.18 -7.94
C THR A 149 -2.68 9.02 -8.86
N VAL A 150 -2.20 8.41 -9.94
CA VAL A 150 -1.48 9.14 -10.99
C VAL A 150 -2.41 9.86 -11.96
N ALA A 151 -3.74 9.63 -11.87
CA ALA A 151 -4.74 10.26 -12.73
C ALA A 151 -4.87 11.77 -12.49
N ASP A 152 -4.64 12.23 -11.25
CA ASP A 152 -4.92 13.60 -10.81
C ASP A 152 -3.66 14.32 -10.29
N PRO A 153 -2.63 14.55 -11.13
CA PRO A 153 -1.44 15.29 -10.75
C PRO A 153 -1.80 16.75 -10.48
N THR A 154 -1.18 17.35 -9.46
CA THR A 154 -1.25 18.80 -9.29
C THR A 154 -0.21 19.49 -10.19
N LYS A 155 -0.31 20.81 -10.32
CA LYS A 155 0.71 21.63 -10.99
C LYS A 155 1.99 21.81 -10.15
N MET A 156 2.00 21.32 -8.90
CA MET A 156 3.11 21.48 -7.97
C MET A 156 4.06 20.29 -8.07
N TYR A 157 5.35 20.56 -7.87
CA TYR A 157 6.37 19.53 -7.80
C TYR A 157 7.47 19.95 -6.82
N LEU A 158 8.22 18.97 -6.35
CA LEU A 158 9.45 19.14 -5.58
C LEU A 158 10.65 18.77 -6.45
N VAL A 159 11.82 19.30 -6.08
CA VAL A 159 13.08 19.02 -6.76
C VAL A 159 14.02 18.24 -5.85
N LYS A 160 15.03 17.63 -6.46
CA LYS A 160 16.03 16.86 -5.73
C LYS A 160 16.66 17.70 -4.62
N GLY A 161 16.73 17.13 -3.41
CA GLY A 161 17.27 17.77 -2.21
C GLY A 161 16.23 18.44 -1.32
N ASP A 162 15.00 18.67 -1.80
CA ASP A 162 13.91 19.18 -0.97
C ASP A 162 13.66 18.23 0.22
N LYS A 163 13.38 18.83 1.38
CA LYS A 163 13.06 18.11 2.63
C LYS A 163 11.58 18.16 2.90
N VAL A 164 11.00 16.99 3.17
CA VAL A 164 9.58 16.86 3.47
C VAL A 164 9.38 16.02 4.72
N MET A 165 8.33 16.33 5.48
CA MET A 165 7.92 15.49 6.60
C MET A 165 6.94 14.43 6.12
N GLN A 166 7.19 13.16 6.44
CA GLN A 166 6.26 12.06 6.21
C GLN A 166 5.08 12.16 7.20
N GLU A 167 3.86 12.23 6.68
CA GLU A 167 2.62 12.18 7.47
C GLU A 167 2.00 10.75 7.46
N SER A 168 1.98 10.06 6.31
CA SER A 168 1.48 8.69 6.20
C SER A 168 2.09 7.94 5.02
N VAL A 169 1.96 6.61 5.00
CA VAL A 169 2.41 5.74 3.90
C VAL A 169 1.32 4.73 3.60
N SER A 170 1.06 4.47 2.32
CA SER A 170 0.08 3.47 1.86
C SER A 170 0.39 3.08 0.41
N ALA A 171 0.35 1.80 0.07
CA ALA A 171 0.43 1.32 -1.32
C ALA A 171 1.63 1.86 -2.13
N GLY A 172 2.79 2.13 -1.51
CA GLY A 172 3.93 2.73 -2.22
C GLY A 172 3.81 4.24 -2.48
N TRP A 173 2.84 4.88 -1.83
CA TRP A 173 2.68 6.33 -1.75
C TRP A 173 3.03 6.84 -0.37
N VAL A 174 3.50 8.08 -0.33
CA VAL A 174 3.80 8.78 0.92
C VAL A 174 3.08 10.12 0.95
N SER A 175 2.29 10.35 1.99
CA SER A 175 1.72 11.67 2.27
C SER A 175 2.78 12.52 2.94
N ILE A 176 2.93 13.74 2.45
CA ILE A 176 3.98 14.65 2.88
C ILE A 176 3.44 15.99 3.35
N LEU A 177 4.16 16.60 4.28
CA LEU A 177 4.08 18.01 4.62
C LEU A 177 5.38 18.70 4.21
N TYR A 178 5.29 19.56 3.19
CA TYR A 178 6.36 20.44 2.77
C TYR A 178 6.14 21.86 3.29
N LYS A 179 7.19 22.51 3.79
CA LYS A 179 7.17 23.93 4.18
C LYS A 179 8.02 24.71 3.19
N THR A 180 7.39 25.66 2.49
CA THR A 180 8.14 26.55 1.59
C THR A 180 9.02 27.51 2.40
N VAL A 181 9.97 28.17 1.72
CA VAL A 181 10.81 29.23 2.31
C VAL A 181 9.97 30.34 2.95
N LYS A 182 8.78 30.62 2.40
CA LYS A 182 7.83 31.62 2.92
C LYS A 182 6.92 31.07 4.05
N GLY A 183 7.18 29.87 4.56
CA GLY A 183 6.42 29.23 5.63
C GLY A 183 5.07 28.61 5.21
N LYS A 184 4.72 28.61 3.91
CA LYS A 184 3.48 27.98 3.44
C LYS A 184 3.58 26.47 3.59
N LYS A 185 2.57 25.86 4.21
CA LYS A 185 2.43 24.42 4.31
C LYS A 185 1.73 23.87 3.06
N ILE A 186 2.36 22.90 2.41
CA ILE A 186 1.82 22.17 1.27
C ILE A 186 1.73 20.71 1.68
N ARG A 187 0.55 20.11 1.48
CA ARG A 187 0.30 18.69 1.67
C ARG A 187 -0.08 18.03 0.36
N GLY A 188 0.28 16.77 0.23
CA GLY A 188 -0.08 15.95 -0.91
C GLY A 188 0.62 14.60 -0.84
N TRP A 189 0.54 13.86 -1.94
CA TRP A 189 1.11 12.54 -2.07
C TRP A 189 2.26 12.54 -3.07
N LEU A 190 3.29 11.76 -2.77
CA LEU A 190 4.40 11.46 -3.69
C LEU A 190 4.50 9.94 -3.84
N LEU A 191 5.14 9.50 -4.92
CA LEU A 191 5.59 8.12 -5.03
C LEU A 191 6.77 7.91 -4.08
N CYS A 192 6.81 6.76 -3.42
CA CYS A 192 7.88 6.46 -2.46
C CYS A 192 9.27 6.44 -3.10
N ASP A 193 9.37 6.03 -4.36
CA ASP A 193 10.62 6.05 -5.12
C ASP A 193 11.15 7.46 -5.37
N ASP A 194 10.29 8.48 -5.35
CA ASP A 194 10.70 9.87 -5.52
C ASP A 194 11.39 10.44 -4.28
N VAL A 195 11.28 9.76 -3.13
CA VAL A 195 11.84 10.19 -1.83
C VAL A 195 12.85 9.18 -1.26
N GLY A 196 13.42 8.32 -2.12
CA GLY A 196 14.43 7.34 -1.72
C GLY A 196 13.87 6.11 -1.01
N GLY A 197 12.57 5.86 -1.16
CA GLY A 197 11.85 4.75 -0.56
C GLY A 197 11.07 5.15 0.69
N CYS A 198 9.84 4.68 0.76
CA CYS A 198 9.12 4.41 1.98
C CYS A 198 9.11 2.90 2.18
#